data_AF-M0C3A1-F1
#
_entry.id   AF-M0C3A1-F1
#
_cell.length_a   1.000
_cell.length_b   1.000
_cell.length_c   1.000
_cell.angle_alpha   90.00
_cell.angle_beta   90.00
_cell.angle_gamma   90.00
#
_symmetry.space_group_name_H-M   'P 1'
#
loop_
_entity.id
_entity.type
_entity.pdbx_description
1 polymer ?
#
loop_
_entity_poly.entity_id
_entity_poly.type
_entity_poly.pdbx_seq_one_letter_code
_entity_poly.pdbx_strand_id
1 'polypeptide(L)'
;MRRTTDTNTYLSGWKYTLLLGTLQDLTLIRYDNAHEDTKGHELHTAAGDTDLEFPGMEELLVEFWVTAGEYWDTTGGNPPRPY
;
A
#
# COMPACT_ATOMS: atom_id res chain seq x y z
N MET A 1 2.98 -9.76 -2.74
CA MET A 1 3.48 -9.19 -4.01
C MET A 1 4.02 -10.31 -4.91
N ARG A 2 3.90 -10.20 -6.23
CA ARG A 2 4.48 -11.15 -7.19
C ARG A 2 4.77 -10.47 -8.54
N ARG A 3 5.76 -10.96 -9.28
CA ARG A 3 5.92 -10.61 -10.71
C ARG A 3 4.79 -11.20 -11.54
N THR A 4 4.41 -10.51 -12.61
CA THR A 4 3.37 -10.94 -13.54
C THR A 4 3.78 -10.66 -14.98
N THR A 5 3.35 -11.52 -15.90
CA THR A 5 3.51 -11.34 -17.36
C THR A 5 2.28 -10.67 -17.99
N ASP A 6 1.23 -10.44 -17.20
CA ASP A 6 0.04 -9.72 -17.64
C ASP A 6 0.28 -8.21 -17.63
N THR A 7 1.12 -7.75 -18.56
CA THR A 7 1.55 -6.35 -18.67
C THR A 7 0.49 -5.44 -19.28
N ASN A 8 -0.65 -5.98 -19.71
CA ASN A 8 -1.78 -5.16 -20.14
C ASN A 8 -2.60 -4.67 -18.95
N THR A 9 -2.74 -5.51 -17.92
CA THR A 9 -3.43 -5.16 -16.66
C THR A 9 -2.48 -4.52 -15.65
N TYR A 10 -1.20 -4.95 -15.65
CA TYR A 10 -0.18 -4.51 -14.69
C TYR A 10 1.06 -3.99 -15.43
N LEU A 11 1.04 -2.72 -15.83
CA LEU A 11 2.07 -2.08 -16.65
C LEU A 11 3.47 -2.15 -16.01
N SER A 12 3.52 -2.13 -14.67
CA SER A 12 4.70 -2.25 -13.82
C SER A 12 5.34 -3.64 -13.85
N GLY A 13 4.64 -4.66 -14.37
CA GLY A 13 5.06 -6.06 -14.32
C GLY A 13 4.93 -6.68 -12.92
N TRP A 14 4.26 -5.99 -11.99
CA TRP A 14 4.02 -6.47 -10.63
C TRP A 14 2.54 -6.50 -10.31
N LYS A 15 2.11 -7.50 -9.53
CA LYS A 15 0.82 -7.50 -8.86
C LYS A 15 1.06 -7.48 -7.36
N TYR A 16 0.56 -6.47 -6.67
CA TYR A 16 0.78 -6.34 -5.24
C TYR A 16 -0.42 -5.77 -4.48
N THR A 17 -0.42 -6.11 -3.19
CA THR A 17 -1.25 -5.53 -2.15
C THR A 17 -0.41 -5.59 -0.88
N LEU A 18 -0.04 -4.43 -0.34
CA LEU A 18 0.69 -4.27 0.91
C LEU A 18 -0.28 -3.64 1.90
N LEU A 19 -0.81 -4.43 2.83
CA LEU A 19 -1.77 -3.98 3.82
C LEU A 19 -1.12 -4.03 5.19
N LEU A 20 -1.17 -2.91 5.90
CA LEU A 20 -0.66 -2.83 7.26
C LEU A 20 -1.70 -3.27 8.29
N GLY A 21 -2.97 -2.96 8.05
CA GLY A 21 -4.05 -3.36 8.94
C GLY A 21 -5.35 -2.63 8.67
N THR A 22 -6.40 -3.09 9.34
CA THR A 22 -7.70 -2.42 9.40
C THR A 22 -8.10 -2.23 10.86
N LEU A 23 -8.76 -1.13 11.17
CA LEU A 23 -9.29 -0.83 12.51
C LEU A 23 -10.72 -0.31 12.35
N GLN A 24 -11.70 -1.04 12.90
CA GLN A 24 -13.12 -0.67 12.82
C GLN A 24 -13.54 -0.31 11.38
N ASP A 25 -13.22 -1.19 10.43
CA ASP A 25 -13.47 -1.05 8.99
C ASP A 25 -12.69 0.07 8.27
N LEU A 26 -11.86 0.84 9.00
CA LEU A 26 -10.95 1.82 8.40
C LEU A 26 -9.64 1.13 8.00
N THR A 27 -9.21 1.35 6.76
CA THR A 27 -7.89 0.91 6.30
C THR A 27 -6.83 1.81 6.92
N LEU A 28 -5.84 1.24 7.61
CA LEU A 28 -4.76 2.05 8.18
C LEU A 28 -3.86 2.57 7.08
N ILE A 29 -3.20 1.63 6.38
CA ILE A 29 -2.34 1.87 5.23
C ILE A 29 -2.47 0.64 4.32
N ARG A 30 -2.79 0.86 3.03
CA ARG A 30 -2.74 -0.17 2.00
C ARG A 30 -2.18 0.41 0.70
N TYR A 31 -1.15 -0.20 0.16
CA TYR A 31 -0.67 0.08 -1.19
C TYR A 31 -1.10 -1.06 -2.12
N ASP A 32 -1.77 -0.76 -3.23
CA ASP A 32 -2.08 -1.77 -4.24
C ASP A 32 -2.10 -1.20 -5.66
N ASN A 33 -2.26 -2.09 -6.63
CA ASN A 33 -2.37 -1.74 -8.04
C ASN A 33 -3.47 -2.55 -8.73
N ALA A 34 -4.59 -2.77 -8.03
CA ALA A 34 -5.64 -3.68 -8.50
C ALA A 34 -6.18 -3.31 -9.89
N HIS A 35 -6.15 -2.03 -10.24
CA HIS A 35 -6.61 -1.47 -11.51
C HIS A 35 -5.52 -0.59 -12.16
N GLU A 36 -4.30 -1.10 -12.27
CA GLU A 36 -3.16 -0.31 -12.74
C GLU A 36 -3.35 0.30 -14.15
N ASP A 37 -4.05 -0.42 -15.02
CA ASP A 37 -4.36 0.00 -16.39
C ASP A 37 -5.28 1.23 -16.48
N THR A 38 -6.08 1.49 -15.45
CA THR A 38 -7.11 2.54 -15.45
C THR A 38 -6.91 3.59 -14.36
N LYS A 39 -6.36 3.19 -13.21
CA LYS A 39 -6.12 4.03 -12.04
C LYS A 39 -4.65 4.12 -11.64
N GLY A 40 -3.79 3.23 -12.13
CA GLY A 40 -2.42 3.14 -11.66
C GLY A 40 -2.32 2.53 -10.27
N HIS A 41 -1.46 3.11 -9.44
CA HIS A 41 -1.14 2.61 -8.11
C HIS A 41 -1.87 3.44 -7.06
N GLU A 42 -2.44 2.79 -6.07
CA GLU A 42 -3.30 3.43 -5.07
C GLU A 42 -2.70 3.25 -3.67
N LEU A 43 -2.66 4.34 -2.89
CA LEU A 43 -2.46 4.34 -1.45
C LEU A 43 -3.82 4.57 -0.78
N HIS A 44 -4.28 3.61 0.01
CA HIS A 44 -5.46 3.73 0.85
C HIS A 44 -5.05 3.98 2.30
N THR A 45 -5.67 4.99 2.90
CA THR A 45 -5.58 5.30 4.33
C THR A 45 -6.98 5.48 4.90
N ALA A 46 -7.06 5.78 6.20
CA ALA A 46 -8.34 6.08 6.84
C ALA A 46 -8.99 7.36 6.28
N ALA A 47 -8.21 8.22 5.62
CA ALA A 47 -8.68 9.44 4.97
C ALA A 47 -9.24 9.21 3.55
N GLY A 48 -9.01 8.03 2.96
CA GLY A 48 -9.41 7.69 1.58
C GLY A 48 -8.26 7.10 0.77
N ASP A 49 -8.52 6.91 -0.53
CA ASP A 49 -7.55 6.52 -1.54
C ASP A 49 -6.93 7.72 -2.26
N THR A 50 -5.65 7.60 -2.59
CA THR A 50 -4.89 8.56 -3.38
C THR A 50 -4.01 7.85 -4.39
N ASP A 51 -3.88 8.46 -5.57
CA ASP A 51 -2.97 7.98 -6.61
C ASP A 51 -1.51 8.06 -6.14
N LEU A 52 -0.72 7.09 -6.55
CA LEU A 52 0.69 6.93 -6.22
C LEU A 52 1.48 6.75 -7.51
N GLU A 53 2.59 7.47 -7.64
CA GLU A 53 3.58 7.15 -8.68
C GLU A 53 4.39 5.94 -8.25
N PHE A 54 4.45 4.90 -9.07
CA PHE A 54 5.17 3.68 -8.71
C PHE A 54 6.68 3.87 -8.83
N PRO A 55 7.41 3.87 -7.70
CA PRO A 55 8.86 4.08 -7.71
C PRO A 55 9.63 2.78 -8.06
N GLY A 56 8.92 1.65 -8.12
CA GLY A 56 9.50 0.31 -8.16
C GLY A 56 9.24 -0.43 -6.85
N MET A 57 9.27 -1.76 -6.90
CA MET A 57 8.89 -2.57 -5.73
C MET A 57 9.80 -2.39 -4.51
N GLU A 58 11.10 -2.19 -4.70
CA GLU A 58 12.03 -2.04 -3.58
C GLU A 58 11.80 -0.72 -2.84
N GLU A 59 11.71 0.38 -3.58
CA GLU A 59 11.42 1.71 -3.04
C GLU A 59 10.04 1.75 -2.38
N LEU A 60 9.03 1.14 -3.01
CA LEU A 60 7.68 1.02 -2.45
C LEU A 60 7.65 0.23 -1.12
N LEU A 61 8.45 -0.83 -0.99
CA LEU A 61 8.53 -1.59 0.27
C LEU A 61 9.18 -0.77 1.39
N VAL A 62 10.23 -0.01 1.06
CA VAL A 62 10.86 0.90 2.03
C VAL A 62 9.86 1.95 2.49
N GLU A 63 9.16 2.58 1.56
CA GLU A 63 8.13 3.58 1.86
C GLU A 63 7.03 2.98 2.74
N PHE A 64 6.51 1.80 2.40
CA PHE A 64 5.51 1.10 3.21
C PHE A 64 5.95 0.95 4.68
N TRP A 65 7.18 0.51 4.92
CA TRP A 65 7.67 0.30 6.29
C TRP A 65 8.01 1.61 7.01
N VAL A 66 8.44 2.65 6.29
CA VAL A 66 8.63 3.99 6.86
C VAL A 66 7.29 4.57 7.31
N THR A 67 6.27 4.57 6.44
CA THR A 67 4.92 5.05 6.79
C THR A 67 4.31 4.23 7.93
N ALA A 68 4.55 2.92 7.94
CA ALA A 68 4.17 2.05 9.05
C ALA A 68 4.92 2.37 10.35
N GLY A 69 6.18 2.81 10.31
CA GLY A 69 6.85 3.32 11.49
C GLY A 69 6.19 4.59 12.01
N GLU A 70 5.98 5.56 11.12
CA GLU A 70 5.43 6.87 11.45
C GLU A 70 4.02 6.80 12.04
N TYR A 71 3.13 5.97 11.49
CA TYR A 71 1.80 5.79 12.08
C TYR A 71 1.89 5.25 13.51
N TRP A 72 2.83 4.35 13.81
CA TRP A 72 2.96 3.72 15.12
C TRP A 72 3.57 4.69 16.13
N ASP A 73 4.53 5.51 15.69
CA ASP A 73 5.15 6.55 16.50
C ASP A 73 4.15 7.68 16.83
N THR A 74 3.37 8.14 15.84
CA THR A 74 2.37 9.20 16.01
C THR A 74 1.18 8.80 16.90
N THR A 75 0.84 7.51 16.93
CA THR A 75 -0.22 6.96 17.78
C THR A 75 0.26 6.57 19.19
N GLY A 76 1.50 6.93 19.55
CA GLY A 76 2.09 6.66 20.87
C GLY A 76 2.34 5.18 21.15
N GLY A 77 2.52 4.36 20.10
CA GLY A 77 2.80 2.93 20.21
C GLY A 77 1.64 2.06 20.72
N ASN A 78 0.45 2.64 20.91
CA ASN A 78 -0.71 1.97 21.51
C ASN A 78 -1.88 1.57 20.56
N PRO A 79 -1.86 1.74 19.23
CA PRO A 79 -2.85 1.05 18.41
C PRO A 79 -2.50 -0.44 18.38
N PRO A 80 -3.50 -1.34 18.42
CA PRO A 80 -3.25 -2.76 18.37
C PRO A 80 -2.51 -3.10 17.07
N ARG A 81 -1.31 -3.68 17.20
CA ARG A 81 -0.64 -4.29 16.05
C ARG A 81 -1.46 -5.52 15.66
N PRO A 82 -1.95 -5.64 14.41
CA PRO A 82 -2.43 -6.92 13.94
C PRO A 82 -1.24 -7.88 13.96
N TYR A 83 -1.38 -8.95 14.74
CA TYR A 83 -0.35 -9.96 15.02
C TYR A 83 0.08 -10.72 13.77
#